data_AF-A0A2K9J2K5-F1
#
_entry.id   AF-A0A2K9J2K5-F1
#
_cell.length_a   1.000
_cell.length_b   1.000
_cell.length_c   1.000
_cell.angle_alpha   90.00
_cell.angle_beta   90.00
_cell.angle_gamma   90.00
#
_symmetry.space_group_name_H-M   'P 1'
#
loop_
_entity.id
_entity.type
_entity.pdbx_description
1 polymer ?
#
loop_
_entity_poly.entity_id
_entity_poly.type
_entity_poly.pdbx_seq_one_letter_code
_entity_poly.pdbx_strand_id
1 'polypeptide(L)'
;MNENIKNTGTQGAIQDIDKTIADMVAAIPSDGLAVNTYWCRPCISWTNAIYYSGVNIESSNVTNVTPLFLGENTFNNTTPLEQTYYTASFSQEVTTSKSTTTEHGFSSSTEVGGKTGIPFVASGEVKETLEYNFNHTDTQTTSITTTIASPPQPVTVPANKIYKAQVYFEKNTTSGNVELFADVLTCFGSYGVIYPIGKAIEMTDNTYGLIKSPNDSKQVRAKGKGKFKVEYGTNLIVNIYDVTAEKADTVEESKLVKTKVIPID
;
A
#
# COMPACT_ATOMS: atom_id res chain seq x y z
N MET A 1 19.13 45.07 -7.67
CA MET A 1 18.91 44.58 -6.29
C MET A 1 18.08 43.32 -6.45
N ASN A 2 18.73 42.15 -6.34
CA ASN A 2 18.11 40.84 -6.53
C ASN A 2 17.21 40.55 -5.33
N GLU A 3 15.89 40.62 -5.51
CA GLU A 3 14.99 39.95 -4.60
C GLU A 3 14.83 38.50 -5.06
N ASN A 4 15.30 37.60 -4.19
CA ASN A 4 15.02 36.18 -4.21
C ASN A 4 13.53 35.93 -4.42
N ILE A 5 13.14 35.54 -5.63
CA ILE A 5 11.86 34.88 -5.87
C ILE A 5 11.96 33.53 -5.18
N LYS A 6 11.47 33.49 -3.94
CA LYS A 6 11.26 32.26 -3.19
C LYS A 6 10.42 31.32 -4.05
N ASN A 7 10.89 30.10 -4.18
CA ASN A 7 10.22 28.97 -4.79
C ASN A 7 8.84 28.77 -4.12
N THR A 8 7.76 29.24 -4.76
CA THR A 8 6.37 29.12 -4.25
C THR A 8 5.64 27.89 -4.79
N GLY A 9 6.33 26.97 -5.49
CA GLY A 9 5.72 25.78 -6.09
C GLY A 9 5.33 24.67 -5.11
N THR A 10 5.76 24.74 -3.85
CA THR A 10 5.38 23.78 -2.81
C THR A 10 4.56 24.50 -1.75
N GLN A 11 3.24 24.52 -1.91
CA GLN A 11 2.36 25.02 -0.85
C GLN A 11 1.26 24.01 -0.55
N GLY A 12 1.55 23.15 0.43
CA GLY A 12 0.62 22.17 1.01
C GLY A 12 0.95 20.73 0.66
N ALA A 13 0.51 19.81 1.52
CA ALA A 13 0.51 18.38 1.23
C ALA A 13 -0.41 18.02 0.03
N ILE A 14 -1.27 18.94 -0.41
CA ILE A 14 -2.08 18.80 -1.62
C ILE A 14 -1.69 19.93 -2.57
N GLN A 15 -1.10 19.58 -3.70
CA GLN A 15 -0.67 20.53 -4.72
C GLN A 15 -1.84 20.93 -5.62
N ASP A 16 -2.08 22.23 -5.75
CA ASP A 16 -2.99 22.77 -6.76
C ASP A 16 -2.35 22.66 -8.16
N ILE A 17 -2.78 21.68 -8.95
CA ILE A 17 -2.29 21.42 -10.31
C ILE A 17 -2.59 22.62 -11.22
N ASP A 18 -3.74 23.26 -11.02
CA ASP A 18 -4.19 24.36 -11.86
C ASP A 18 -3.27 25.56 -11.69
N LYS A 19 -2.97 25.91 -10.44
CA LYS A 19 -1.99 26.95 -10.12
C LYS A 19 -0.59 26.59 -10.61
N THR A 20 -0.15 25.35 -10.40
CA THR A 20 1.19 24.89 -10.82
C THR A 20 1.38 25.04 -12.34
N ILE A 21 0.37 24.66 -13.12
CA ILE A 21 0.40 24.80 -14.58
C ILE A 21 0.42 26.28 -14.99
N ALA A 22 -0.40 27.12 -14.36
CA ALA A 22 -0.41 28.55 -14.62
C ALA A 22 0.97 29.19 -14.35
N ASP A 23 1.59 28.84 -13.21
CA ASP A 23 2.91 29.33 -12.83
C ASP A 23 4.00 28.84 -13.82
N MET A 24 3.94 27.57 -14.26
CA MET A 24 4.84 27.04 -15.30
C MET A 24 4.71 27.79 -16.63
N VAL A 25 3.48 28.03 -17.10
CA VAL A 25 3.23 28.76 -18.36
C VAL A 25 3.71 30.21 -18.25
N ALA A 26 3.52 30.85 -17.09
CA ALA A 26 4.00 32.21 -16.85
C ALA A 26 5.54 32.31 -16.79
N ALA A 27 6.24 31.21 -16.52
CA ALA A 27 7.69 31.15 -16.47
C ALA A 27 8.36 30.96 -17.84
N ILE A 28 7.60 30.75 -18.92
CA ILE A 28 8.14 30.68 -20.28
C ILE A 28 8.81 32.03 -20.60
N PRO A 29 10.10 32.06 -20.99
CA PRO A 29 10.82 33.30 -21.23
C PRO A 29 10.13 34.17 -22.28
N SER A 30 10.09 35.47 -21.98
CA SER A 30 9.73 36.52 -22.91
C SER A 30 10.99 36.98 -23.61
N ASP A 31 11.26 36.46 -24.81
CA ASP A 31 12.43 36.76 -25.62
C ASP A 31 12.38 38.18 -26.23
N GLY A 32 12.31 39.20 -25.37
CA GLY A 32 12.46 40.62 -25.70
C GLY A 32 11.29 41.25 -26.46
N LEU A 33 10.24 40.48 -26.76
CA LEU A 33 8.99 40.95 -27.35
C LEU A 33 7.87 40.61 -26.36
N ALA A 34 6.95 41.55 -26.14
CA ALA A 34 5.84 41.40 -25.19
C ALA A 34 5.02 40.14 -25.49
N VAL A 35 5.37 39.01 -24.86
CA VAL A 35 4.67 37.74 -25.01
C VAL A 35 3.38 37.80 -24.23
N ASN A 36 2.29 37.58 -24.94
CA ASN A 36 1.00 37.30 -24.34
C ASN A 36 0.88 35.77 -24.23
N THR A 37 1.77 35.13 -23.45
CA THR A 37 1.61 33.74 -23.06
C THR A 37 0.58 33.67 -21.95
N TYR A 38 -0.54 33.06 -22.24
CA TYR A 38 -1.60 32.88 -21.27
C TYR A 38 -2.04 31.43 -21.25
N TRP A 39 -2.38 30.99 -20.07
CA TRP A 39 -3.01 29.69 -19.92
C TRP A 39 -4.47 29.79 -20.36
N CYS A 40 -4.93 28.91 -21.27
CA CYS A 40 -6.35 28.87 -21.62
C CYS A 40 -7.09 27.89 -20.73
N ARG A 41 -8.15 28.38 -20.06
CA ARG A 41 -9.23 27.52 -19.59
C ARG A 41 -10.56 28.19 -19.95
N PRO A 42 -11.49 27.49 -20.64
CA PRO A 42 -11.36 26.18 -21.31
C PRO A 42 -10.75 26.29 -22.71
N CYS A 43 -9.87 25.36 -23.10
CA CYS A 43 -9.33 25.34 -24.45
C CYS A 43 -10.36 24.66 -25.38
N ILE A 44 -10.95 25.42 -26.31
CA ILE A 44 -12.08 24.99 -27.16
C ILE A 44 -11.75 23.75 -28.02
N SER A 45 -10.48 23.53 -28.32
CA SER A 45 -10.05 22.43 -29.19
C SER A 45 -9.75 21.13 -28.43
N TRP A 46 -9.45 21.19 -27.12
CA TRP A 46 -8.92 20.08 -26.32
C TRP A 46 -9.70 20.02 -25.01
N THR A 47 -10.48 18.95 -24.81
CA THR A 47 -11.18 18.75 -23.53
C THR A 47 -10.13 18.65 -22.41
N ASN A 48 -10.14 19.59 -21.48
CA ASN A 48 -9.28 19.53 -20.30
C ASN A 48 -9.56 18.22 -19.56
N ALA A 49 -8.52 17.42 -19.37
CA ALA A 49 -8.62 16.12 -18.71
C ALA A 49 -7.46 15.95 -17.73
N ILE A 50 -7.77 15.34 -16.59
CA ILE A 50 -6.78 14.89 -15.62
C ILE A 50 -6.98 13.38 -15.47
N TYR A 51 -5.86 12.67 -15.41
CA TYR A 51 -5.84 11.22 -15.27
C TYR A 51 -4.95 10.86 -14.08
N TYR A 52 -5.57 10.36 -13.01
CA TYR A 52 -4.87 9.90 -11.82
C TYR A 52 -4.40 8.45 -11.99
N SER A 53 -3.12 8.22 -11.73
CA SER A 53 -2.51 6.87 -11.73
C SER A 53 -1.49 6.76 -10.60
N GLY A 54 -1.04 5.54 -10.27
CA GLY A 54 0.05 5.31 -9.34
C GLY A 54 0.81 4.07 -9.79
N VAL A 55 2.12 4.15 -9.97
CA VAL A 55 2.88 3.10 -10.68
C VAL A 55 4.26 2.82 -10.08
N ASN A 56 4.56 3.25 -8.85
CA ASN A 56 5.84 2.84 -8.27
C ASN A 56 5.74 2.56 -6.78
N ILE A 57 5.94 1.30 -6.38
CA ILE A 57 6.22 0.94 -4.99
C ILE A 57 7.72 1.15 -4.81
N GLU A 58 8.11 2.31 -4.27
CA GLU A 58 9.53 2.67 -4.10
C GLU A 58 10.26 1.63 -3.22
N SER A 59 9.55 1.12 -2.22
CA SER A 59 10.02 0.07 -1.33
C SER A 59 8.83 -0.55 -0.62
N SER A 60 8.82 -1.88 -0.49
CA SER A 60 7.94 -2.59 0.45
C SER A 60 8.80 -3.33 1.47
N ASN A 61 8.33 -3.39 2.71
CA ASN A 61 8.98 -4.13 3.77
C ASN A 61 7.95 -5.02 4.49
N VAL A 62 8.23 -6.32 4.54
CA VAL A 62 7.47 -7.28 5.34
C VAL A 62 8.09 -7.25 6.73
N THR A 63 7.42 -6.59 7.67
CA THR A 63 8.05 -6.14 8.92
C THR A 63 7.68 -6.93 10.15
N ASN A 64 6.69 -7.84 10.09
CA ASN A 64 6.36 -8.64 11.26
C ASN A 64 5.59 -9.89 10.91
N VAL A 65 6.01 -11.02 11.49
CA VAL A 65 5.20 -12.22 11.71
C VAL A 65 4.93 -12.25 13.21
N THR A 66 3.74 -11.85 13.65
CA THR A 66 3.38 -12.00 15.07
C THR A 66 2.52 -13.24 15.23
N PRO A 67 3.04 -14.33 15.82
CA PRO A 67 2.23 -15.51 16.09
C PRO A 67 1.22 -15.20 17.21
N LEU A 68 -0.06 -15.32 16.91
CA LEU A 68 -1.15 -15.23 17.87
C LEU A 68 -1.44 -16.64 18.41
N PHE A 69 -1.20 -16.86 19.70
CA PHE A 69 -1.56 -18.12 20.35
C PHE A 69 -3.08 -18.30 20.41
N LEU A 70 -3.58 -19.43 19.90
CA LEU A 70 -5.00 -19.75 19.85
C LEU A 70 -5.43 -20.76 20.90
N GLY A 71 -4.52 -21.61 21.38
CA GLY A 71 -4.84 -22.62 22.39
C GLY A 71 -3.89 -23.80 22.38
N GLU A 72 -4.14 -24.74 23.29
CA GLU A 72 -3.32 -25.91 23.48
C GLU A 72 -4.10 -27.15 23.94
N ASN A 73 -3.52 -28.33 23.68
CA ASN A 73 -3.97 -29.63 24.18
C ASN A 73 -2.78 -30.40 24.76
N THR A 74 -3.00 -31.12 25.86
CA THR A 74 -2.00 -32.03 26.45
C THR A 74 -2.52 -33.46 26.38
N PHE A 75 -1.71 -34.36 25.83
CA PHE A 75 -2.02 -35.77 25.62
C PHE A 75 -1.10 -36.63 26.47
N ASN A 76 -1.67 -37.38 27.41
CA ASN A 76 -0.91 -38.26 28.29
C ASN A 76 -1.19 -39.73 27.93
N ASN A 77 -0.22 -40.38 27.30
CA ASN A 77 -0.30 -41.80 27.00
C ASN A 77 0.36 -42.62 28.10
N THR A 78 -0.44 -43.10 29.05
CA THR A 78 0.00 -43.98 30.15
C THR A 78 0.02 -45.46 29.77
N THR A 79 -0.28 -45.80 28.51
CA THR A 79 -0.34 -47.18 28.03
C THR A 79 1.02 -47.65 27.51
N PRO A 80 1.30 -48.96 27.49
CA PRO A 80 2.53 -49.52 26.93
C PRO A 80 2.54 -49.52 25.39
N LEU A 81 1.49 -49.03 24.74
CA LEU A 81 1.34 -48.98 23.29
C LEU A 81 1.22 -47.53 22.80
N GLU A 82 1.51 -47.30 21.53
CA GLU A 82 1.24 -46.02 20.89
C GLU A 82 -0.27 -45.74 20.85
N GLN A 83 -0.65 -44.48 21.06
CA GLN A 83 -2.05 -44.02 21.01
C GLN A 83 -2.18 -42.82 20.08
N THR A 84 -3.32 -42.72 19.40
CA THR A 84 -3.67 -41.54 18.61
C THR A 84 -4.71 -40.72 19.34
N TYR A 85 -4.37 -39.47 19.62
CA TYR A 85 -5.26 -38.46 20.17
C TYR A 85 -5.66 -37.46 19.09
N TYR A 86 -6.68 -36.65 19.37
CA TYR A 86 -7.12 -35.58 18.47
C TYR A 86 -7.08 -34.25 19.23
N THR A 87 -6.56 -33.21 18.59
CA THR A 87 -6.67 -31.85 19.12
C THR A 87 -8.12 -31.40 19.17
N ALA A 88 -8.43 -30.37 19.96
CA ALA A 88 -9.69 -29.68 19.81
C ALA A 88 -9.78 -29.04 18.41
N SER A 89 -11.01 -28.87 17.89
CA SER A 89 -11.25 -27.91 16.81
C SER A 89 -11.04 -26.50 17.36
N PHE A 90 -10.46 -25.61 16.57
CA PHE A 90 -10.38 -24.19 16.91
C PHE A 90 -11.14 -23.37 15.87
N SER A 91 -11.63 -22.21 16.29
CA SER A 91 -12.24 -21.20 15.43
C SER A 91 -11.86 -19.83 15.97
N GLN A 92 -11.37 -18.94 15.12
CA GLN A 92 -10.92 -17.60 15.51
C GLN A 92 -11.30 -16.58 14.43
N GLU A 93 -11.83 -15.44 14.87
CA GLU A 93 -11.99 -14.29 13.98
C GLU A 93 -10.65 -13.60 13.74
N VAL A 94 -10.33 -13.42 12.46
CA VAL A 94 -9.13 -12.77 11.97
C VAL A 94 -9.53 -11.60 11.09
N THR A 95 -9.06 -10.42 11.49
CA THR A 95 -9.24 -9.19 10.73
C THR A 95 -8.03 -8.94 9.85
N THR A 96 -8.26 -8.88 8.54
CA THR A 96 -7.35 -8.32 7.54
C THR A 96 -7.63 -6.83 7.44
N SER A 97 -6.60 -5.99 7.50
CA SER A 97 -6.72 -4.54 7.45
C SER A 97 -5.85 -3.96 6.33
N LYS A 98 -6.35 -2.93 5.65
CA LYS A 98 -5.64 -2.19 4.62
C LYS A 98 -5.79 -0.72 4.90
N SER A 99 -4.67 -0.03 5.04
CA SER A 99 -4.59 1.40 5.26
C SER A 99 -3.77 2.07 4.16
N THR A 100 -4.26 3.18 3.63
CA THR A 100 -3.59 4.02 2.64
C THR A 100 -3.63 5.48 3.10
N THR A 101 -2.52 6.20 2.89
CA THR A 101 -2.40 7.60 3.26
C THR A 101 -1.73 8.36 2.13
N THR A 102 -2.36 9.41 1.64
CA THR A 102 -1.72 10.36 0.71
C THR A 102 -0.90 11.35 1.53
N GLU A 103 0.40 11.45 1.24
CA GLU A 103 1.30 12.42 1.88
C GLU A 103 1.46 13.67 1.02
N HIS A 104 1.59 13.45 -0.29
CA HIS A 104 1.64 14.51 -1.29
C HIS A 104 0.66 14.16 -2.40
N GLY A 105 -0.43 14.91 -2.48
CA GLY A 105 -1.52 14.70 -3.42
C GLY A 105 -1.75 15.89 -4.34
N PHE A 106 -2.87 15.88 -5.05
CA PHE A 106 -3.23 16.89 -6.02
C PHE A 106 -4.69 17.35 -5.88
N SER A 107 -4.94 18.62 -6.20
CA SER A 107 -6.26 19.17 -6.40
C SER A 107 -6.33 19.87 -7.76
N SER A 108 -7.53 19.86 -8.36
CA SER A 108 -7.86 20.65 -9.55
C SER A 108 -9.33 21.04 -9.51
N SER A 109 -9.63 22.21 -10.06
CA SER A 109 -11.00 22.71 -10.24
C SER A 109 -11.83 21.89 -11.23
N THR A 110 -11.20 21.08 -12.09
CA THR A 110 -11.89 20.32 -13.15
C THR A 110 -12.22 18.88 -12.75
N GLU A 111 -11.56 18.33 -11.73
CA GLU A 111 -11.84 16.97 -11.26
C GLU A 111 -11.94 16.93 -9.74
N VAL A 112 -13.17 16.80 -9.25
CA VAL A 112 -13.48 16.66 -7.83
C VAL A 112 -13.34 15.20 -7.43
N GLY A 113 -12.29 14.85 -6.67
CA GLY A 113 -12.21 13.55 -5.99
C GLY A 113 -11.42 12.46 -6.71
N GLY A 114 -10.25 12.79 -7.26
CA GLY A 114 -9.33 11.82 -7.84
C GLY A 114 -9.03 10.65 -6.91
N LYS A 115 -9.63 9.49 -7.21
CA LYS A 115 -9.33 8.22 -6.54
C LYS A 115 -8.74 7.24 -7.54
N THR A 116 -7.70 6.53 -7.13
CA THR A 116 -7.13 5.45 -7.93
C THR A 116 -6.90 4.21 -7.09
N GLY A 117 -7.10 3.05 -7.70
CA GLY A 117 -6.78 1.76 -7.12
C GLY A 117 -5.45 1.26 -7.68
N ILE A 118 -4.48 0.98 -6.81
CA ILE A 118 -3.17 0.43 -7.19
C ILE A 118 -3.16 -1.06 -6.84
N PRO A 119 -3.03 -1.98 -7.82
CA PRO A 119 -2.94 -3.39 -7.52
C PRO A 119 -1.64 -3.68 -6.76
N PHE A 120 -1.75 -4.50 -5.72
CA PHE A 120 -0.68 -4.88 -4.83
C PHE A 120 -0.73 -6.38 -4.59
N VAL A 121 0.43 -7.03 -4.58
CA VAL A 121 0.55 -8.45 -4.23
C VAL A 121 1.47 -8.56 -3.03
N ALA A 122 0.91 -8.91 -1.87
CA ALA A 122 1.70 -9.19 -0.68
C ALA A 122 2.20 -10.64 -0.71
N SER A 123 3.51 -10.83 -0.56
CA SER A 123 4.15 -12.15 -0.42
C SER A 123 3.79 -13.17 -1.52
N GLY A 124 3.42 -12.71 -2.73
CA GLY A 124 3.10 -13.57 -3.88
C GLY A 124 1.68 -14.16 -3.90
N GLU A 125 0.92 -14.06 -2.81
CA GLU A 125 -0.35 -14.78 -2.64
C GLU A 125 -1.54 -13.84 -2.42
N VAL A 126 -1.36 -12.76 -1.65
CA VAL A 126 -2.46 -11.85 -1.28
C VAL A 126 -2.57 -10.72 -2.28
N LYS A 127 -3.61 -10.75 -3.13
CA LYS A 127 -3.90 -9.69 -4.11
C LYS A 127 -4.86 -8.66 -3.53
N GLU A 128 -4.40 -7.43 -3.45
CA GLU A 128 -5.15 -6.29 -2.92
C GLU A 128 -5.17 -5.12 -3.90
N THR A 129 -6.16 -4.25 -3.78
CA THR A 129 -6.18 -2.94 -4.45
C THR A 129 -6.04 -1.85 -3.39
N LEU A 130 -4.95 -1.09 -3.43
CA LEU A 130 -4.69 0.05 -2.55
C LEU A 130 -5.41 1.29 -3.10
N GLU A 131 -6.41 1.80 -2.38
CA GLU A 131 -7.20 2.96 -2.82
C GLU A 131 -6.64 4.25 -2.24
N TYR A 132 -6.24 5.20 -3.10
CA TYR A 132 -5.75 6.51 -2.67
C TYR A 132 -6.74 7.60 -3.03
N ASN A 133 -6.93 8.56 -2.11
CA ASN A 133 -7.58 9.82 -2.41
C ASN A 133 -6.52 10.90 -2.58
N PHE A 134 -6.40 11.46 -3.77
CA PHE A 134 -5.32 12.39 -4.09
C PHE A 134 -5.61 13.78 -3.55
N ASN A 135 -6.85 14.11 -3.18
CA ASN A 135 -7.21 15.45 -2.71
C ASN A 135 -7.24 15.60 -1.18
N HIS A 136 -6.93 14.54 -0.43
CA HIS A 136 -6.94 14.55 1.03
C HIS A 136 -5.79 13.74 1.59
N THR A 137 -5.25 14.16 2.73
CA THR A 137 -4.15 13.47 3.42
C THR A 137 -4.62 12.50 4.50
N ASP A 138 -5.90 12.17 4.51
CA ASP A 138 -6.45 11.28 5.54
C ASP A 138 -6.00 9.85 5.30
N THR A 139 -5.82 9.12 6.39
CA THR A 139 -5.58 7.68 6.31
C THR A 139 -6.92 6.97 6.15
N GLN A 140 -7.12 6.35 4.99
CA GLN A 140 -8.29 5.53 4.72
C GLN A 140 -7.97 4.10 5.15
N THR A 141 -8.82 3.50 5.98
CA THR A 141 -8.65 2.11 6.43
C THR A 141 -9.90 1.29 6.15
N THR A 142 -9.70 0.15 5.51
CA THR A 142 -10.73 -0.87 5.28
C THR A 142 -10.32 -2.16 5.95
N SER A 143 -11.24 -2.81 6.65
CA SER A 143 -10.98 -4.07 7.34
C SER A 143 -12.05 -5.11 7.01
N ILE A 144 -11.63 -6.35 6.83
CA ILE A 144 -12.51 -7.50 6.63
C ILE A 144 -12.18 -8.52 7.71
N THR A 145 -13.19 -8.95 8.47
CA THR A 145 -13.05 -10.02 9.45
C THR A 145 -13.55 -11.33 8.86
N THR A 146 -12.72 -12.36 8.93
CA THR A 146 -13.01 -13.72 8.49
C THR A 146 -12.86 -14.67 9.67
N THR A 147 -13.68 -15.71 9.73
CA THR A 147 -13.57 -16.75 10.76
C THR A 147 -12.75 -17.90 10.20
N ILE A 148 -11.59 -18.15 10.80
CA ILE A 148 -10.73 -19.28 10.44
C ILE A 148 -10.99 -20.41 11.42
N ALA A 149 -11.40 -21.55 10.89
CA ALA A 149 -11.60 -22.76 11.67
C ALA A 149 -10.67 -23.87 11.18
N SER A 150 -10.16 -24.68 12.12
CA SER A 150 -9.57 -25.97 11.76
C SER A 150 -10.26 -27.09 12.48
N PRO A 151 -10.46 -28.21 11.78
CA PRO A 151 -10.92 -29.43 12.40
C PRO A 151 -9.85 -29.99 13.37
N PRO A 152 -10.26 -30.91 14.26
CA PRO A 152 -9.36 -31.73 15.07
C PRO A 152 -8.24 -32.36 14.24
N GLN A 153 -7.00 -32.26 14.72
CA GLN A 153 -5.83 -32.83 14.06
C GLN A 153 -5.34 -34.06 14.83
N PRO A 154 -5.02 -35.19 14.15
CA PRO A 154 -4.51 -36.38 14.81
C PRO A 154 -3.07 -36.17 15.32
N VAL A 155 -2.82 -36.62 16.55
CA VAL A 155 -1.52 -36.59 17.22
C VAL A 155 -1.20 -37.98 17.75
N THR A 156 -0.19 -38.60 17.17
CA THR A 156 0.31 -39.91 17.60
C THR A 156 1.31 -39.73 18.75
N VAL A 157 1.02 -40.35 19.89
CA VAL A 157 1.80 -40.24 21.12
C VAL A 157 2.35 -41.62 21.48
N PRO A 158 3.68 -41.80 21.53
CA PRO A 158 4.29 -43.08 21.90
C PRO A 158 3.93 -43.53 23.32
N ALA A 159 4.19 -44.80 23.61
CA ALA A 159 3.96 -45.38 24.93
C ALA A 159 4.69 -44.60 26.04
N ASN A 160 3.99 -44.34 27.15
CA ASN A 160 4.51 -43.63 28.33
C ASN A 160 5.04 -42.22 28.05
N LYS A 161 4.49 -41.53 27.04
CA LYS A 161 4.86 -40.16 26.67
C LYS A 161 3.73 -39.17 26.94
N ILE A 162 4.12 -37.92 27.23
CA ILE A 162 3.22 -36.78 27.35
C ILE A 162 3.57 -35.78 26.25
N TYR A 163 2.65 -35.55 25.33
CA TYR A 163 2.82 -34.58 24.25
C TYR A 163 1.91 -33.37 24.46
N LYS A 164 2.41 -32.18 24.11
CA LYS A 164 1.66 -30.92 24.15
C LYS A 164 1.55 -30.36 22.74
N ALA A 165 0.33 -30.12 22.27
CA ALA A 165 0.07 -29.45 21.00
C ALA A 165 -0.32 -27.99 21.25
N GLN A 166 0.34 -27.04 20.57
CA GLN A 166 0.06 -25.61 20.66
C GLN A 166 -0.26 -25.06 19.27
N VAL A 167 -1.30 -24.25 19.19
CA VAL A 167 -1.80 -23.68 17.94
C VAL A 167 -1.50 -22.19 17.91
N TYR A 168 -0.92 -21.74 16.81
CA TYR A 168 -0.57 -20.34 16.55
C TYR A 168 -1.13 -19.90 15.21
N PHE A 169 -1.43 -18.61 15.13
CA PHE A 169 -1.87 -17.96 13.91
C PHE A 169 -0.87 -16.89 13.48
N GLU A 170 -0.32 -17.00 12.28
CA GLU A 170 0.64 -16.03 11.76
C GLU A 170 -0.07 -14.85 11.11
N LYS A 171 0.14 -13.66 11.67
CA LYS A 171 -0.23 -12.39 11.07
C LYS A 171 0.99 -11.71 10.48
N ASN A 172 0.88 -11.33 9.22
CA ASN A 172 1.91 -10.61 8.50
C ASN A 172 1.49 -9.17 8.26
N THR A 173 2.47 -8.28 8.34
CA THR A 173 2.29 -6.87 7.97
C THR A 173 3.24 -6.52 6.85
N THR A 174 2.70 -5.96 5.77
CA THR A 174 3.48 -5.36 4.69
C THR A 174 3.18 -3.87 4.60
N SER A 175 4.22 -3.06 4.61
CA SER A 175 4.10 -1.61 4.50
C SER A 175 5.07 -1.08 3.45
N GLY A 176 4.77 0.10 2.91
CA GLY A 176 5.61 0.69 1.89
C GLY A 176 5.19 2.10 1.51
N ASN A 177 6.02 2.70 0.67
CA ASN A 177 5.77 4.00 0.06
C ASN A 177 5.39 3.80 -1.42
N VAL A 178 4.55 4.69 -1.94
CA VAL A 178 4.13 4.69 -3.34
C VAL A 178 4.29 6.07 -3.96
N GLU A 179 4.67 6.11 -5.24
CA GLU A 179 4.54 7.32 -6.05
C GLU A 179 3.14 7.42 -6.65
N LEU A 180 2.56 8.60 -6.49
CA LEU A 180 1.24 8.98 -7.01
C LEU A 180 1.44 9.92 -8.20
N PHE A 181 0.72 9.72 -9.29
CA PHE A 181 0.86 10.49 -10.53
C PHE A 181 -0.47 11.08 -11.00
N ALA A 182 -0.43 12.30 -11.51
CA ALA A 182 -1.52 12.88 -12.26
C ALA A 182 -1.00 13.35 -13.61
N ASP A 183 -1.47 12.72 -14.69
CA ASP A 183 -1.22 13.20 -16.04
C ASP A 183 -2.30 14.22 -16.41
N VAL A 184 -1.89 15.37 -16.91
CA VAL A 184 -2.77 16.52 -17.15
C VAL A 184 -2.69 16.92 -18.61
N LEU A 185 -3.84 16.88 -19.27
CA LEU A 185 -4.05 17.40 -20.60
C LEU A 185 -4.76 18.75 -20.51
N THR A 186 -4.03 19.81 -20.87
CA THR A 186 -4.58 21.14 -21.09
C THR A 186 -3.73 21.83 -22.15
N CYS A 187 -3.84 23.15 -22.29
CA CYS A 187 -3.23 23.88 -23.37
C CYS A 187 -2.91 25.32 -22.96
N PHE A 188 -1.99 25.95 -23.68
CA PHE A 188 -1.64 27.36 -23.49
C PHE A 188 -1.60 28.09 -24.84
N GLY A 189 -1.87 29.39 -24.80
CA GLY A 189 -1.79 30.28 -25.96
C GLY A 189 -0.44 30.98 -26.00
N SER A 190 0.13 31.09 -27.19
CA SER A 190 1.29 31.93 -27.47
C SER A 190 1.23 32.41 -28.93
N TYR A 191 1.39 33.72 -29.16
CA TYR A 191 1.30 34.35 -30.49
C TYR A 191 0.01 34.03 -31.28
N GLY A 192 -1.12 33.90 -30.59
CA GLY A 192 -2.40 33.53 -31.22
C GLY A 192 -2.48 32.06 -31.67
N VAL A 193 -1.46 31.26 -31.34
CA VAL A 193 -1.42 29.82 -31.58
C VAL A 193 -1.65 29.08 -30.26
N ILE A 194 -2.42 28.01 -30.32
CA ILE A 194 -2.79 27.14 -29.21
C ILE A 194 -1.87 25.91 -29.23
N TYR A 195 -1.18 25.65 -28.12
CA TYR A 195 -0.27 24.51 -27.98
C TYR A 195 -0.70 23.55 -26.86
N PRO A 196 -0.39 22.24 -26.98
CA PRO A 196 -0.44 21.30 -25.86
C PRO A 196 0.33 21.81 -24.66
N ILE A 197 -0.17 21.54 -23.46
CA ILE A 197 0.60 21.82 -22.24
C ILE A 197 1.93 21.06 -22.18
N GLY A 198 2.02 19.86 -22.76
CA GLY A 198 3.27 19.10 -22.85
C GLY A 198 4.41 19.86 -23.54
N LYS A 199 4.10 20.81 -24.45
CA LYS A 199 5.10 21.67 -25.09
C LYS A 199 5.66 22.73 -24.14
N ALA A 200 4.89 23.17 -23.16
CA ALA A 200 5.32 24.20 -22.22
C ALA A 200 6.57 23.77 -21.43
N ILE A 201 6.66 22.49 -21.04
CA ILE A 201 7.84 21.93 -20.35
C ILE A 201 9.13 22.05 -21.17
N GLU A 202 9.04 22.05 -22.50
CA GLU A 202 10.20 22.20 -23.39
C GLU A 202 10.58 23.68 -23.59
N MET A 203 9.75 24.61 -23.11
CA MET A 203 9.86 26.05 -23.32
C MET A 203 10.17 26.84 -22.05
N THR A 204 10.32 26.18 -20.89
CA THR A 204 10.68 26.83 -19.63
C THR A 204 11.73 26.03 -18.86
N ASP A 205 12.64 26.73 -18.18
CA ASP A 205 13.58 26.12 -17.24
C ASP A 205 12.95 25.89 -15.86
N ASN A 206 11.77 26.48 -15.58
CA ASN A 206 11.06 26.34 -14.31
C ASN A 206 9.71 25.64 -14.50
N THR A 207 9.71 24.34 -14.26
CA THR A 207 8.52 23.48 -14.42
C THR A 207 7.69 23.33 -13.14
N TYR A 208 8.13 23.92 -12.03
CA TYR A 208 7.47 23.78 -10.72
C TYR A 208 7.23 22.30 -10.31
N GLY A 209 8.15 21.42 -10.68
CA GLY A 209 8.08 19.99 -10.36
C GLY A 209 7.24 19.14 -11.32
N LEU A 210 6.59 19.76 -12.32
CA LEU A 210 5.96 19.02 -13.41
C LEU A 210 7.03 18.39 -14.30
N ILE A 211 6.75 17.21 -14.82
CA ILE A 211 7.59 16.50 -15.79
C ILE A 211 6.80 16.16 -17.04
N LYS A 212 7.49 15.82 -18.13
CA LYS A 212 6.82 15.31 -19.33
C LYS A 212 6.11 14.01 -19.02
N SER A 213 4.85 13.87 -19.44
CA SER A 213 4.14 12.60 -19.26
C SER A 213 4.79 11.52 -20.14
N PRO A 214 5.07 10.33 -19.58
CA PRO A 214 5.58 9.20 -20.37
C PRO A 214 4.50 8.55 -21.23
N ASN A 215 3.22 8.81 -20.93
CA ASN A 215 2.07 8.19 -21.61
C ASN A 215 1.65 8.97 -22.85
N ASP A 216 1.75 10.30 -22.81
CA ASP A 216 1.37 11.17 -23.92
C ASP A 216 2.23 12.45 -23.90
N SER A 217 2.98 12.68 -24.99
CA SER A 217 3.82 13.86 -25.17
C SER A 217 3.07 15.21 -25.08
N LYS A 218 1.74 15.20 -25.21
CA LYS A 218 0.89 16.39 -25.10
C LYS A 218 0.56 16.76 -23.66
N GLN A 219 0.87 15.88 -22.70
CA GLN A 219 0.50 16.00 -21.30
C GLN A 219 1.73 16.30 -20.43
N VAL A 220 1.47 16.87 -19.27
CA VAL A 220 2.44 17.01 -18.18
C VAL A 220 2.03 16.12 -17.03
N ARG A 221 3.00 15.67 -16.22
CA ARG A 221 2.78 14.81 -15.06
C ARG A 221 3.20 15.51 -13.79
N ALA A 222 2.29 15.54 -12.82
CA ALA A 222 2.59 15.86 -11.43
C ALA A 222 2.98 14.60 -10.65
N LYS A 223 3.85 14.74 -9.65
CA LYS A 223 4.35 13.66 -8.80
C LYS A 223 4.00 13.90 -7.33
N GLY A 224 3.38 12.91 -6.74
CA GLY A 224 2.92 12.86 -5.36
C GLY A 224 3.44 11.61 -4.67
N LYS A 225 3.11 11.47 -3.39
CA LYS A 225 3.59 10.40 -2.53
C LYS A 225 2.47 9.89 -1.65
N GLY A 226 2.48 8.59 -1.40
CA GLY A 226 1.61 7.96 -0.43
C GLY A 226 2.31 6.85 0.33
N LYS A 227 1.63 6.34 1.35
CA LYS A 227 2.05 5.18 2.14
C LYS A 227 0.93 4.17 2.21
N PHE A 228 1.28 2.91 2.40
CA PHE A 228 0.31 1.87 2.71
C PHE A 228 0.79 0.97 3.83
N LYS A 229 -0.19 0.32 4.46
CA LYS A 229 -0.01 -0.78 5.39
C LYS A 229 -1.10 -1.80 5.13
N VAL A 230 -0.73 -3.06 4.90
CA VAL A 230 -1.64 -4.19 4.79
C VAL A 230 -1.28 -5.20 5.88
N GLU A 231 -2.24 -5.55 6.71
CA GLU A 231 -2.15 -6.61 7.71
C GLU A 231 -3.04 -7.76 7.28
N TYR A 232 -2.48 -8.96 7.18
CA TYR A 232 -3.18 -10.15 6.69
C TYR A 232 -2.74 -11.40 7.44
N GLY A 233 -3.65 -12.36 7.52
CA GLY A 233 -3.34 -13.71 7.97
C GLY A 233 -2.58 -14.49 6.90
N THR A 234 -1.70 -15.41 7.31
CA THR A 234 -1.00 -16.30 6.35
C THR A 234 -1.20 -17.77 6.66
N ASN A 235 -0.73 -18.22 7.82
CA ASN A 235 -0.75 -19.62 8.18
C ASN A 235 -1.32 -19.84 9.56
N LEU A 236 -1.87 -21.03 9.72
CA LEU A 236 -2.01 -21.63 11.02
C LEU A 236 -0.91 -22.67 11.27
N ILE A 237 -0.29 -22.59 12.43
CA ILE A 237 0.82 -23.44 12.82
C ILE A 237 0.42 -24.27 14.04
N VAL A 238 0.57 -25.58 13.94
CA VAL A 238 0.43 -26.51 15.07
C VAL A 238 1.81 -27.08 15.41
N ASN A 239 2.33 -26.73 16.58
CA ASN A 239 3.57 -27.26 17.12
C ASN A 239 3.26 -28.35 18.15
N ILE A 240 3.95 -29.49 18.05
CA ILE A 240 3.79 -30.63 18.96
C ILE A 240 5.13 -30.83 19.67
N TYR A 241 5.10 -30.82 20.99
CA TYR A 241 6.26 -30.97 21.86
C TYR A 241 6.16 -32.25 22.68
N ASP A 242 7.29 -32.94 22.91
CA ASP A 242 7.42 -33.98 23.93
C ASP A 242 7.79 -33.30 25.25
N VAL A 243 6.89 -33.38 26.23
CA VAL A 243 7.01 -32.79 27.56
C VAL A 243 7.13 -33.86 28.65
N THR A 244 7.50 -35.09 28.29
CA THR A 244 7.51 -36.23 29.23
C THR A 244 8.45 -36.05 30.42
N ALA A 245 9.57 -35.34 30.22
CA ALA A 245 10.55 -35.08 31.29
C ALA A 245 10.14 -33.93 32.22
N GLU A 246 9.21 -33.07 31.78
CA GLU A 246 8.86 -31.81 32.42
C GLU A 246 7.45 -31.87 33.01
N LYS A 247 7.38 -32.01 34.34
CA LYS A 247 6.19 -31.54 35.09
C LYS A 247 6.32 -30.04 35.37
N ALA A 248 6.50 -29.20 34.36
CA ALA A 248 6.63 -27.75 34.56
C ALA A 248 6.09 -26.93 33.39
N ASP A 249 5.37 -25.87 33.74
CA ASP A 249 4.53 -25.01 32.90
C ASP A 249 5.26 -24.13 31.85
N THR A 250 6.48 -24.46 31.41
CA THR A 250 7.30 -23.58 30.55
C THR A 250 7.85 -24.28 29.30
N VAL A 251 7.63 -23.69 28.13
CA VAL A 251 7.94 -24.22 26.79
C VAL A 251 9.46 -24.33 26.51
N GLU A 252 10.31 -23.63 27.28
CA GLU A 252 11.75 -23.48 26.99
C GLU A 252 12.59 -24.76 27.14
N GLU A 253 12.13 -25.80 27.83
CA GLU A 253 12.87 -27.07 27.99
C GLU A 253 12.32 -28.21 27.09
N SER A 254 11.12 -28.03 26.55
CA SER A 254 10.40 -29.05 25.79
C SER A 254 10.95 -29.32 24.39
N LYS A 255 11.00 -30.59 23.97
CA LYS A 255 11.53 -30.98 22.65
C LYS A 255 10.45 -30.87 21.58
N LEU A 256 10.60 -29.95 20.62
CA LEU A 256 9.74 -29.88 19.44
C LEU A 256 9.86 -31.18 18.63
N VAL A 257 8.73 -31.87 18.45
CA VAL A 257 8.62 -33.15 17.73
C VAL A 257 8.16 -32.93 16.29
N LYS A 258 7.18 -32.03 16.11
CA LYS A 258 6.55 -31.82 14.80
C LYS A 258 5.93 -30.43 14.71
N THR A 259 6.09 -29.82 13.55
CA THR A 259 5.35 -28.62 13.14
C THR A 259 4.46 -28.98 11.96
N LYS A 260 3.20 -28.55 12.00
CA LYS A 260 2.25 -28.66 10.90
C LYS A 260 1.77 -27.26 10.51
N VAL A 261 1.95 -26.91 9.25
CA VAL A 261 1.44 -25.66 8.67
C VAL A 261 0.14 -25.97 7.93
N ILE A 262 -0.90 -25.21 8.22
CA ILE A 262 -2.21 -25.27 7.57
C ILE A 262 -2.42 -23.90 6.91
N PRO A 263 -2.36 -23.80 5.56
CA PRO A 263 -2.61 -22.54 4.87
C PRO A 263 -4.06 -22.11 5.07
N ILE A 264 -4.29 -20.80 5.03
CA ILE A 264 -5.63 -20.20 5.08
C ILE A 264 -6.07 -20.02 3.62
N ASP A 265 -7.19 -20.63 3.24
CA ASP A 265 -7.81 -20.45 1.91
C ASP A 265 -8.56 -19.13 1.79
#